data_AF-A0A9D7ZE71-F1
#
_entry.id   AF-A0A9D7ZE71-F1
#
_cell.length_a   1.000
_cell.length_b   1.000
_cell.length_c   1.000
_cell.angle_alpha   90.00
_cell.angle_beta   90.00
_cell.angle_gamma   90.00
#
_symmetry.space_group_name_H-M   'P 1'
#
loop_
_entity.id
_entity.type
_entity.pdbx_description
1 polymer ?
#
loop_
_entity_poly.entity_id
_entity_poly.type
_entity_poly.pdbx_seq_one_letter_code
_entity_poly.pdbx_strand_id
1 'polypeptide(L)'
;MSQDPPASGSLPVVETFHSLQGEGLHAGRSAFFIRLAGCRVGCSWCDTKHSWPADSHPLRPIDSLATEAAAAASNGAAFVVITGGEPLHHNLDALAQALRSLRSLPLHLETSGVDPLSGDPDWITLSPKRHAPPRAELLRRCHELKVVVHEPADLLFADVVAAQAPQATWLLQPGWESAEGQQLALDAARRDGRWRLSLQSHKWLGVR
;
A
#
# COMPACT_ATOMS: atom_id res chain seq x y z
N MET A 1 27.69 16.50 18.41
CA MET A 1 26.79 17.47 17.75
C MET A 1 25.43 16.77 17.64
N SER A 2 24.43 17.43 18.23
CA SER A 2 23.05 17.02 18.53
C SER A 2 22.50 15.73 17.89
N GLN A 3 22.34 14.68 18.72
CA GLN A 3 21.30 13.67 18.49
C GLN A 3 20.05 14.18 19.23
N ASP A 4 19.17 14.88 18.52
CA ASP A 4 17.80 15.03 19.01
C ASP A 4 17.16 13.62 19.03
N PRO A 5 16.39 13.26 20.07
CA PRO A 5 15.69 11.98 20.07
C PRO A 5 14.69 11.94 18.89
N PRO A 6 14.48 10.78 18.24
CA PRO A 6 13.44 10.64 17.24
C PRO A 6 12.06 10.95 17.86
N ALA A 7 11.17 11.52 17.04
CA ALA A 7 9.93 12.15 17.45
C ALA A 7 9.03 11.24 18.31
N SER A 8 8.61 11.76 19.48
CA SER A 8 7.65 11.13 20.37
C SER A 8 6.27 11.02 19.71
N GLY A 9 5.86 9.81 19.33
CA GLY A 9 4.53 9.57 18.76
C GLY A 9 4.14 8.09 18.73
N SER A 10 2.84 7.83 18.67
CA SER A 10 2.28 6.49 18.50
C SER A 10 1.28 6.49 17.35
N LEU A 11 1.18 5.37 16.65
CA LEU A 11 0.22 5.15 15.57
C LEU A 11 -0.70 3.97 15.90
N PRO A 12 -1.96 3.96 15.46
CA PRO A 12 -2.84 2.82 15.64
C PRO A 12 -2.42 1.73 14.64
N VAL A 13 -2.01 0.57 15.16
CA VAL A 13 -1.44 -0.51 14.34
C VAL A 13 -2.29 -1.75 14.48
N VAL A 14 -2.76 -2.27 13.34
CA VAL A 14 -3.46 -3.55 13.26
C VAL A 14 -2.47 -4.68 13.52
N GLU A 15 -1.37 -4.68 12.77
CA GLU A 15 -0.34 -5.70 12.86
C GLU A 15 0.99 -5.24 12.22
N THR A 16 2.06 -5.90 12.62
CA THR A 16 3.35 -5.89 11.93
C THR A 16 3.78 -7.31 11.63
N PHE A 17 4.40 -7.55 10.48
CA PHE A 17 4.89 -8.89 10.11
C PHE A 17 5.95 -8.84 9.01
N HIS A 18 6.85 -9.82 9.00
CA HIS A 18 7.85 -10.02 7.95
C HIS A 18 7.38 -11.17 7.04
N SER A 19 7.18 -10.89 5.76
CA SER A 19 6.69 -11.86 4.77
C SER A 19 7.16 -11.50 3.36
N LEU A 20 6.48 -12.00 2.32
CA LEU A 20 6.67 -11.62 0.92
C LEU A 20 5.58 -10.64 0.51
N GLN A 21 5.95 -9.57 -0.21
CA GLN A 21 4.96 -8.75 -0.92
C GLN A 21 4.19 -9.65 -1.89
N GLY A 22 2.87 -9.65 -1.76
CA GLY A 22 1.99 -10.54 -2.50
C GLY A 22 1.45 -9.94 -3.78
N GLU A 23 1.57 -8.62 -3.97
CA GLU A 23 0.91 -7.86 -5.04
C GLU A 23 1.91 -6.95 -5.78
N GLY A 24 1.49 -6.48 -6.96
CA GLY A 24 2.21 -5.44 -7.69
C GLY A 24 3.53 -5.92 -8.32
N LEU A 25 4.35 -4.96 -8.72
CA LEU A 25 5.68 -5.16 -9.31
C LEU A 25 6.70 -5.73 -8.32
N HIS A 26 6.40 -5.65 -7.04
CA HIS A 26 7.25 -6.17 -5.97
C HIS A 26 6.81 -7.55 -5.46
N ALA A 27 5.82 -8.18 -6.11
CA ALA A 27 5.35 -9.50 -5.75
C ALA A 27 6.51 -10.52 -5.64
N GLY A 28 6.50 -11.34 -4.58
CA GLY A 28 7.52 -12.34 -4.27
C GLY A 28 8.75 -11.81 -3.53
N ARG A 29 8.88 -10.50 -3.29
CA ARG A 29 10.05 -9.94 -2.58
C ARG A 29 9.81 -9.87 -1.07
N SER A 30 10.84 -10.21 -0.30
CA SER A 30 10.87 -10.14 1.17
C SER A 30 10.66 -8.71 1.68
N ALA A 31 9.67 -8.50 2.55
CA ALA A 31 9.25 -7.19 3.02
C ALA A 31 8.74 -7.24 4.47
N PHE A 32 8.98 -6.17 5.22
CA PHE A 32 8.37 -5.97 6.53
C PHE A 32 7.15 -5.05 6.40
N PHE A 33 6.00 -5.50 6.87
CA PHE A 33 4.74 -4.78 6.78
C PHE A 33 4.41 -4.09 8.09
N ILE A 34 3.98 -2.84 7.98
CA ILE A 34 3.34 -2.08 9.05
C ILE A 34 1.93 -1.76 8.55
N ARG A 35 0.93 -2.47 9.10
CA ARG A 35 -0.48 -2.26 8.77
C ARG A 35 -1.11 -1.32 9.80
N LEU A 36 -1.34 -0.08 9.41
CA LEU A 36 -2.03 0.90 10.25
C LEU A 36 -3.53 0.60 10.32
N ALA A 37 -4.19 1.11 11.36
CA ALA A 37 -5.65 1.11 11.47
C ALA A 37 -6.23 2.48 11.10
N GLY A 38 -7.53 2.54 10.85
CA GLY A 38 -8.24 3.74 10.42
C GLY A 38 -8.42 3.78 8.92
N CYS A 39 -9.66 3.65 8.44
CA CYS A 39 -10.01 3.88 7.04
C CYS A 39 -11.40 4.47 6.93
N ARG A 40 -11.51 5.63 6.28
CA ARG A 40 -12.77 6.32 5.99
C ARG A 40 -13.12 6.32 4.50
N VAL A 41 -12.32 5.64 3.67
CA VAL A 41 -12.52 5.57 2.21
C VAL A 41 -13.84 4.84 1.86
N GLY A 42 -14.20 3.79 2.60
CA GLY A 42 -15.54 3.20 2.52
C GLY A 42 -15.77 2.18 1.39
N CYS A 43 -14.74 1.46 0.93
CA CYS A 43 -14.87 0.47 -0.14
C CYS A 43 -15.76 -0.73 0.30
N SER A 44 -16.87 -1.00 -0.40
CA SER A 44 -17.78 -2.08 -0.02
C SER A 44 -17.19 -3.49 -0.20
N TRP A 45 -16.20 -3.62 -1.09
CA TRP A 45 -15.43 -4.84 -1.41
C TRP A 45 -14.09 -4.95 -0.67
N CYS A 46 -13.85 -4.12 0.35
CA CYS A 46 -12.62 -4.20 1.13
C CYS A 46 -12.50 -5.56 1.83
N ASP A 47 -11.38 -6.25 1.62
CA ASP A 47 -11.04 -7.53 2.26
C ASP A 47 -10.43 -7.36 3.68
N THR A 48 -10.16 -6.12 4.08
CA THR A 48 -9.49 -5.75 5.34
C THR A 48 -10.34 -4.80 6.18
N LYS A 49 -11.68 -4.94 6.16
CA LYS A 49 -12.64 -4.10 6.93
C LYS A 49 -12.34 -4.03 8.43
N HIS A 50 -11.72 -5.06 9.00
CA HIS A 50 -11.29 -5.07 10.40
C HIS A 50 -10.28 -3.96 10.73
N SER A 51 -9.58 -3.40 9.73
CA SER A 51 -8.64 -2.29 9.91
C SER A 51 -9.31 -0.92 9.97
N TRP A 52 -10.61 -0.79 9.69
CA TRP A 52 -11.28 0.51 9.55
C TRP A 52 -11.43 1.30 10.86
N PRO A 53 -11.84 0.71 11.99
CA PRO A 53 -11.99 1.45 13.24
C PRO A 53 -10.60 1.66 13.86
N ALA A 54 -10.09 2.89 13.92
CA ALA A 54 -8.77 3.16 14.49
C ALA A 54 -8.72 2.80 15.99
N ASP A 55 -9.77 3.15 16.72
CA ASP A 55 -9.86 3.01 18.18
C ASP A 55 -10.00 1.55 18.64
N SER A 56 -10.20 0.60 17.72
CA SER A 56 -10.23 -0.83 18.03
C SER A 56 -8.86 -1.50 18.03
N HIS A 57 -7.78 -0.75 17.74
CA HIS A 57 -6.42 -1.27 17.62
C HIS A 57 -5.45 -0.53 18.55
N PRO A 58 -4.40 -1.20 19.06
CA PRO A 58 -3.49 -0.59 20.00
C PRO A 58 -2.69 0.55 19.35
N LEU A 59 -2.51 1.64 20.09
CA LEU A 59 -1.51 2.65 19.78
C LEU A 59 -0.13 2.08 20.06
N ARG A 60 0.73 2.07 19.04
CA ARG A 60 2.09 1.55 19.12
C ARG A 60 3.11 2.66 18.95
N PRO A 61 4.12 2.75 19.84
CA PRO A 61 5.18 3.75 19.72
C PRO A 61 5.95 3.59 18.42
N ILE A 62 6.24 4.69 17.75
CA ILE A 62 6.98 4.73 16.49
C ILE A 62 8.36 4.08 16.62
N ASP A 63 9.09 4.35 17.71
CA ASP A 63 10.42 3.76 17.95
C ASP A 63 10.38 2.23 18.02
N SER A 64 9.28 1.68 18.54
CA SER A 64 9.08 0.24 18.62
C SER A 64 8.86 -0.38 17.24
N LEU A 65 8.09 0.29 16.37
CA LEU A 65 7.90 -0.13 14.98
C LEU A 65 9.20 -0.06 14.18
N ALA A 66 9.99 1.00 14.40
CA ALA A 66 11.30 1.14 13.76
C ALA A 66 12.28 0.05 14.21
N THR A 67 12.26 -0.32 15.49
CA THR A 67 13.09 -1.41 16.04
C THR A 67 12.73 -2.75 15.42
N GLU A 68 11.43 -3.06 15.27
CA GLU A 68 10.97 -4.27 14.59
C GLU A 68 11.38 -4.30 13.12
N ALA A 69 11.26 -3.18 12.41
CA ALA A 69 11.71 -3.06 11.02
C ALA A 69 13.21 -3.31 10.88
N ALA A 70 14.04 -2.79 11.80
CA ALA A 70 15.47 -3.05 11.83
C ALA A 70 15.80 -4.54 12.10
N ALA A 71 15.04 -5.19 12.96
CA ALA A 71 15.16 -6.63 13.20
C ALA A 71 14.76 -7.45 11.96
N ALA A 72 13.64 -7.13 11.32
CA ALA A 72 13.20 -7.78 10.07
C ALA A 72 14.22 -7.58 8.94
N ALA A 73 14.84 -6.40 8.86
CA ALA A 73 15.92 -6.13 7.93
C ALA A 73 17.13 -7.06 8.17
N SER A 74 17.44 -7.36 9.42
CA SER A 74 18.52 -8.32 9.77
C SER A 74 18.15 -9.75 9.41
N ASN A 75 16.85 -10.06 9.35
CA ASN A 75 16.31 -11.33 8.90
C ASN A 75 16.04 -11.40 7.38
N GLY A 76 16.46 -10.38 6.62
CA GLY A 76 16.39 -10.39 5.16
C GLY A 76 15.19 -9.65 4.55
N ALA A 77 14.44 -8.85 5.31
CA ALA A 77 13.50 -7.90 4.72
C ALA A 77 14.27 -6.91 3.81
N ALA A 78 13.82 -6.78 2.56
CA ALA A 78 14.49 -5.93 1.57
C ALA A 78 13.93 -4.51 1.54
N PHE A 79 12.73 -4.29 2.10
CA PHE A 79 12.07 -2.99 2.21
C PHE A 79 10.96 -3.06 3.29
N VAL A 80 10.46 -1.90 3.68
CA VAL A 80 9.31 -1.76 4.59
C VAL A 80 8.10 -1.31 3.78
N VAL A 81 6.94 -1.92 3.99
CA VAL A 81 5.66 -1.50 3.40
C VAL A 81 4.79 -0.91 4.49
N ILE A 82 4.46 0.37 4.37
CA ILE A 82 3.39 1.01 5.15
C ILE A 82 2.08 0.88 4.37
N THR A 83 1.09 0.27 5.00
CA THR A 83 -0.23 0.00 4.43
C THR A 83 -1.28 0.07 5.54
N GLY A 84 -2.47 -0.44 5.29
CA GLY A 84 -3.45 -0.73 6.34
C GLY A 84 -4.29 0.47 6.72
N GLY A 85 -5.58 0.17 6.94
CA GLY A 85 -6.60 1.19 6.79
C GLY A 85 -6.33 1.98 5.50
N GLU A 86 -6.38 3.30 5.60
CA GLU A 86 -5.68 4.19 4.68
C GLU A 86 -4.50 4.82 5.43
N PRO A 87 -3.24 4.49 5.08
CA PRO A 87 -2.09 4.94 5.86
C PRO A 87 -1.92 6.47 5.89
N LEU A 88 -2.31 7.18 4.82
CA LEU A 88 -2.22 8.64 4.74
C LEU A 88 -3.33 9.37 5.51
N HIS A 89 -4.25 8.66 6.18
CA HIS A 89 -5.07 9.26 7.24
C HIS A 89 -4.21 9.75 8.43
N HIS A 90 -2.96 9.30 8.50
CA HIS A 90 -1.96 9.67 9.50
C HIS A 90 -0.82 10.44 8.83
N ASN A 91 -0.18 11.33 9.57
CA ASN A 91 1.10 11.89 9.13
C ASN A 91 2.21 10.85 9.38
N LEU A 92 2.87 10.40 8.31
CA LEU A 92 3.90 9.37 8.32
C LEU A 92 5.33 9.91 8.49
N ASP A 93 5.54 11.23 8.57
CA ASP A 93 6.88 11.85 8.59
C ASP A 93 7.72 11.33 9.77
N ALA A 94 7.15 11.30 10.97
CA ALA A 94 7.83 10.81 12.17
C ALA A 94 8.19 9.32 12.07
N LEU A 95 7.26 8.50 11.54
CA LEU A 95 7.51 7.06 11.33
C LEU A 95 8.61 6.85 10.29
N ALA A 96 8.55 7.54 9.16
CA ALA A 96 9.54 7.44 8.12
C ALA A 96 10.94 7.89 8.59
N GLN A 97 11.01 8.96 9.38
CA GLN A 97 12.26 9.41 9.99
C GLN A 97 12.83 8.36 10.95
N ALA A 98 12.00 7.77 11.82
CA ALA A 98 12.44 6.74 12.75
C ALA A 98 12.93 5.48 12.02
N LEU A 99 12.21 5.02 11.00
CA LEU A 99 12.60 3.87 10.17
C LEU A 99 13.98 4.10 9.53
N ARG A 100 14.17 5.27 8.90
CA ARG A 100 15.45 5.64 8.25
C ARG A 100 16.60 5.76 9.24
N SER A 101 16.34 6.20 10.47
CA SER A 101 17.36 6.44 11.49
C SER A 101 17.96 5.14 12.05
N LEU A 102 17.17 4.06 12.15
CA LEU A 102 17.68 2.77 12.63
C LEU A 102 18.29 1.93 11.52
N ARG A 103 17.68 1.90 10.33
CA ARG A 103 18.25 1.25 9.15
C ARG A 103 17.59 1.74 7.85
N SER A 104 18.40 2.13 6.88
CA SER A 104 17.93 2.61 5.57
C SER A 104 17.42 1.49 4.66
N LEU A 105 16.32 0.84 5.04
CA LEU A 105 15.52 0.07 4.08
C LEU A 105 14.68 1.04 3.23
N PRO A 106 14.49 0.76 1.93
CA PRO A 106 13.52 1.48 1.12
C PRO A 106 12.13 1.43 1.76
N LEU A 107 11.44 2.56 1.76
CA LEU A 107 10.09 2.70 2.28
C LEU A 107 9.07 2.68 1.14
N HIS A 108 8.18 1.70 1.18
CA HIS A 108 7.08 1.54 0.22
C HIS A 108 5.77 1.95 0.88
N LEU A 109 4.92 2.67 0.13
CA LEU A 109 3.59 3.09 0.53
C LEU A 109 2.53 2.44 -0.36
N GLU A 110 1.53 1.81 0.25
CA GLU A 110 0.30 1.35 -0.42
C GLU A 110 -0.88 2.22 0.04
N THR A 111 -1.44 3.05 -0.85
CA THR A 111 -2.48 4.04 -0.50
C THR A 111 -3.61 4.10 -1.54
N SER A 112 -4.82 4.48 -1.12
CA SER A 112 -5.90 4.89 -2.04
C SER A 112 -5.68 6.27 -2.64
N GLY A 113 -4.88 7.08 -1.96
CA GLY A 113 -4.44 8.41 -2.34
C GLY A 113 -5.43 9.54 -2.14
N VAL A 114 -6.42 9.36 -1.28
CA VAL A 114 -7.40 10.40 -0.95
C VAL A 114 -6.82 11.56 -0.11
N ASP A 115 -5.72 11.30 0.61
CA ASP A 115 -5.05 12.23 1.52
C ASP A 115 -3.72 12.77 0.98
N PRO A 116 -3.19 13.88 1.52
CA PRO A 116 -1.90 14.40 1.11
C PRO A 116 -0.78 13.42 1.45
N LEU A 117 0.27 13.42 0.63
CA LEU A 117 1.43 12.56 0.83
C LEU A 117 2.25 13.03 2.05
N SER A 118 2.69 12.08 2.87
CA SER A 118 3.64 12.26 3.97
C SER A 118 4.62 11.07 4.04
N GLY A 119 5.73 11.21 4.77
CA GLY A 119 6.75 10.17 4.95
C GLY A 119 7.77 10.05 3.82
N ASP A 120 7.57 10.75 2.70
CA ASP A 120 8.44 10.77 1.51
C ASP A 120 8.90 9.36 1.05
N PRO A 121 7.99 8.43 0.72
CA PRO A 121 8.33 7.04 0.42
C PRO A 121 9.17 6.89 -0.86
N ASP A 122 10.05 5.90 -0.88
CA ASP A 122 10.88 5.51 -2.02
C ASP A 122 10.08 4.81 -3.13
N TRP A 123 8.94 4.20 -2.78
CA TRP A 123 8.01 3.59 -3.72
C TRP A 123 6.56 3.87 -3.33
N ILE A 124 5.71 4.15 -4.32
CA ILE A 124 4.30 4.45 -4.10
C ILE A 124 3.47 3.57 -5.03
N THR A 125 2.72 2.66 -4.41
CA THR A 125 1.61 1.94 -5.03
C THR A 125 0.32 2.69 -4.76
N LEU A 126 -0.22 3.32 -5.79
CA LEU A 126 -1.51 3.99 -5.75
C LEU A 126 -2.59 3.04 -6.22
N SER A 127 -3.54 2.71 -5.34
CA SER A 127 -4.74 1.94 -5.69
C SER A 127 -5.97 2.83 -5.60
N PRO A 128 -6.29 3.60 -6.65
CA PRO A 128 -7.35 4.59 -6.58
C PRO A 128 -8.72 3.94 -6.49
N LYS A 129 -9.68 4.63 -5.90
CA LYS A 129 -11.05 4.14 -5.71
C LYS A 129 -12.02 5.06 -6.43
N ARG A 130 -12.88 4.49 -7.28
CA ARG A 130 -13.80 5.26 -8.14
C ARG A 130 -14.70 6.25 -7.38
N HIS A 131 -15.15 5.88 -6.18
CA HIS A 131 -15.99 6.70 -5.31
C HIS A 131 -15.21 7.72 -4.46
N ALA A 132 -13.89 7.60 -4.41
CA ALA A 132 -13.01 8.47 -3.64
C ALA A 132 -11.72 8.68 -4.46
N PRO A 133 -11.75 9.59 -5.45
CA PRO A 133 -10.65 9.75 -6.40
C PRO A 133 -9.38 10.24 -5.70
N PRO A 134 -8.20 9.83 -6.18
CA PRO A 134 -6.93 10.20 -5.56
C PRO A 134 -6.58 11.66 -5.83
N ARG A 135 -5.71 12.21 -4.97
CA ARG A 135 -5.12 13.53 -5.20
C ARG A 135 -4.19 13.52 -6.40
N ALA A 136 -4.19 14.64 -7.12
CA ALA A 136 -3.33 14.82 -8.29
C ALA A 136 -1.83 14.71 -7.97
N GLU A 137 -1.41 15.03 -6.74
CA GLU A 137 -0.04 14.81 -6.28
C GLU A 137 0.35 13.34 -6.37
N LEU A 138 -0.48 12.43 -5.85
CA LEU A 138 -0.19 11.01 -5.84
C LEU A 138 -0.27 10.39 -7.23
N LEU A 139 -1.19 10.86 -8.08
CA LEU A 139 -1.20 10.46 -9.49
C LEU A 139 0.11 10.81 -10.21
N ARG A 140 0.75 11.94 -9.88
CA ARG A 140 2.03 12.34 -10.49
C ARG A 140 3.26 11.68 -9.87
N ARG A 141 3.17 11.29 -8.59
CA ARG A 141 4.31 10.71 -7.83
C ARG A 141 4.26 9.19 -7.73
N CYS A 142 3.16 8.54 -8.08
CA CYS A 142 3.10 7.09 -7.99
C CYS A 142 4.02 6.42 -9.01
N HIS A 143 4.58 5.29 -8.57
CA HIS A 143 5.45 4.44 -9.38
C HIS A 143 4.64 3.27 -9.96
N GLU A 144 3.64 2.83 -9.20
CA GLU A 144 2.70 1.78 -9.57
C GLU A 144 1.27 2.30 -9.40
N LEU A 145 0.46 2.14 -10.45
CA LEU A 145 -0.97 2.43 -10.43
C LEU A 145 -1.72 1.10 -10.54
N LYS A 146 -2.34 0.66 -9.44
CA LYS A 146 -2.95 -0.67 -9.31
C LYS A 146 -4.46 -0.56 -9.11
N VAL A 147 -5.23 -0.73 -10.18
CA VAL A 147 -6.69 -0.61 -10.16
C VAL A 147 -7.30 -1.98 -9.89
N VAL A 148 -8.15 -2.06 -8.85
CA VAL A 148 -8.86 -3.30 -8.53
C VAL A 148 -10.12 -3.40 -9.39
N VAL A 149 -10.30 -4.54 -10.06
CA VAL A 149 -11.37 -4.79 -11.02
C VAL A 149 -12.36 -5.78 -10.45
N HIS A 150 -13.63 -5.37 -10.33
CA HIS A 150 -14.76 -6.24 -9.99
C HIS A 150 -15.80 -6.28 -11.11
N GLU A 151 -15.98 -5.17 -11.82
CA GLU A 151 -17.03 -4.98 -12.83
C GLU A 151 -16.51 -4.14 -14.02
N PRO A 152 -17.22 -4.09 -15.16
CA PRO A 152 -16.76 -3.38 -16.35
C PRO A 152 -16.47 -1.88 -16.13
N ALA A 153 -17.21 -1.24 -15.22
CA ALA A 153 -17.02 0.17 -14.88
C ALA A 153 -15.63 0.45 -14.26
N ASP A 154 -14.99 -0.55 -13.65
CA ASP A 154 -13.64 -0.41 -13.12
C ASP A 154 -12.58 -0.29 -14.21
N LEU A 155 -12.77 -0.93 -15.37
CA LEU A 155 -11.86 -0.80 -16.51
C LEU A 155 -11.92 0.59 -17.12
N LEU A 156 -13.14 1.14 -17.27
CA LEU A 156 -13.33 2.52 -17.71
C LEU A 156 -12.67 3.51 -16.75
N PHE A 157 -12.83 3.27 -15.45
CA PHE A 157 -12.15 4.06 -14.43
C PHE A 157 -10.63 3.93 -14.54
N ALA A 158 -10.13 2.71 -14.77
CA ALA A 158 -8.70 2.43 -14.90
C ALA A 158 -8.06 3.24 -16.02
N ASP A 159 -8.68 3.30 -17.20
CA ASP A 159 -8.18 4.10 -18.33
C ASP A 159 -8.11 5.59 -17.99
N VAL A 160 -9.12 6.13 -17.30
CA VAL A 160 -9.18 7.55 -16.89
C VAL A 160 -8.07 7.91 -15.91
N VAL A 161 -7.81 7.07 -14.91
CA VAL A 161 -6.76 7.35 -13.91
C VAL A 161 -5.36 7.07 -14.45
N ALA A 162 -5.20 6.07 -15.31
CA ALA A 162 -3.95 5.76 -16.00
C ALA A 162 -3.46 6.92 -16.87
N ALA A 163 -4.37 7.55 -17.62
CA ALA A 163 -4.05 8.72 -18.43
C ALA A 163 -3.49 9.91 -17.61
N GLN A 164 -3.79 9.97 -16.31
CA GLN A 164 -3.31 11.01 -15.40
C GLN A 164 -2.00 10.64 -14.69
N ALA A 165 -1.55 9.39 -14.82
CA ALA A 165 -0.31 8.87 -14.23
C ALA A 165 0.54 8.11 -15.27
N PRO A 166 0.91 8.74 -16.41
CA PRO A 166 1.63 8.06 -17.49
C PRO A 166 3.05 7.62 -17.13
N GLN A 167 3.62 8.17 -16.04
CA GLN A 167 4.92 7.77 -15.53
C GLN A 167 4.89 6.45 -14.73
N ALA A 168 3.71 6.06 -14.23
CA ALA A 168 3.55 4.85 -13.42
C ALA A 168 3.45 3.61 -14.31
N THR A 169 3.80 2.45 -13.76
CA THR A 169 3.42 1.19 -14.37
C THR A 169 1.96 0.89 -14.04
N TRP A 170 1.15 0.54 -15.04
CA TRP A 170 -0.28 0.35 -14.89
C TRP A 170 -0.64 -1.12 -14.68
N LEU A 171 -1.34 -1.40 -13.59
CA LEU A 171 -1.70 -2.75 -13.19
C LEU A 171 -3.22 -2.85 -13.01
N LEU A 172 -3.78 -3.97 -13.49
CA LEU A 172 -5.13 -4.42 -13.18
C LEU A 172 -5.03 -5.57 -12.18
N GLN A 173 -5.72 -5.43 -11.05
CA GLN A 173 -5.81 -6.46 -10.03
C GLN A 173 -7.24 -7.00 -9.97
N PRO A 174 -7.49 -8.28 -10.26
CA PRO A 174 -8.77 -8.90 -9.94
C PRO A 174 -9.12 -8.71 -8.46
N GLY A 175 -10.37 -8.36 -8.16
CA GLY A 175 -10.90 -8.54 -6.81
C GLY A 175 -10.84 -10.02 -6.42
N TRP A 176 -10.36 -10.34 -5.22
CA TRP A 176 -10.08 -11.71 -4.79
C TRP A 176 -11.19 -12.71 -5.06
N GLU A 177 -12.43 -12.35 -4.70
CA GLU A 177 -13.61 -13.21 -4.81
C GLU A 177 -14.48 -12.85 -6.03
N SER A 178 -13.95 -12.05 -6.96
CA SER A 178 -14.68 -11.64 -8.16
C SER A 178 -14.25 -12.44 -9.38
N ALA A 179 -15.03 -13.49 -9.71
CA ALA A 179 -14.83 -14.26 -10.93
C ALA A 179 -14.97 -13.40 -12.20
N GLU A 180 -15.92 -12.46 -12.19
CA GLU A 180 -16.08 -11.48 -13.28
C GLU A 180 -14.86 -10.57 -13.38
N GLY A 181 -14.42 -9.99 -12.25
CA GLY A 181 -13.24 -9.14 -12.18
C GLY A 181 -11.97 -9.83 -12.65
N GLN A 182 -11.81 -11.13 -12.33
CA GLN A 182 -10.72 -11.96 -12.82
C GLN A 182 -10.77 -12.09 -14.34
N GLN A 183 -11.92 -12.44 -14.92
CA GLN A 183 -12.05 -12.56 -16.37
C GLN A 183 -11.79 -11.22 -17.07
N LEU A 184 -12.34 -10.12 -16.54
CA LEU A 184 -12.17 -8.77 -17.08
C LEU A 184 -10.72 -8.32 -17.08
N ALA A 185 -10.02 -8.42 -15.94
CA ALA A 185 -8.64 -7.98 -15.82
C ALA A 185 -7.69 -8.83 -16.68
N LEU A 186 -7.90 -10.16 -16.74
CA LEU A 186 -7.13 -11.06 -17.61
C LEU A 186 -7.29 -10.69 -19.08
N ASP A 187 -8.53 -10.52 -19.53
CA ASP A 187 -8.83 -10.17 -20.91
C ASP A 187 -8.28 -8.79 -21.30
N ALA A 188 -8.43 -7.80 -20.42
CA ALA A 188 -7.93 -6.45 -20.65
C ALA A 188 -6.40 -6.43 -20.75
N ALA A 189 -5.68 -7.02 -19.79
CA ALA A 189 -4.23 -7.09 -19.81
C ALA A 189 -3.68 -7.90 -21.00
N ARG A 190 -4.44 -8.90 -21.49
CA ARG A 190 -4.07 -9.65 -22.70
C ARG A 190 -4.25 -8.83 -23.99
N ARG A 191 -5.25 -7.95 -24.04
CA ARG A 191 -5.59 -7.15 -25.24
C ARG A 191 -4.77 -5.86 -25.35
N ASP A 192 -4.32 -5.30 -24.25
CA ASP A 192 -3.54 -4.05 -24.22
C ASP A 192 -2.26 -4.22 -23.39
N GLY A 193 -1.12 -4.25 -24.08
CA GLY A 193 0.19 -4.48 -23.49
C GLY A 193 0.71 -3.35 -22.58
N ARG A 194 -0.02 -2.23 -22.46
CA ARG A 194 0.27 -1.20 -21.45
C ARG A 194 -0.11 -1.67 -20.04
N TRP A 195 -1.11 -2.54 -19.94
CA TRP A 195 -1.60 -3.08 -18.68
C TRP A 195 -0.84 -4.35 -18.29
N ARG A 196 -0.52 -4.45 -17.00
CA ARG A 196 0.01 -5.67 -16.38
C ARG A 196 -1.02 -6.27 -15.42
N LEU A 197 -1.02 -7.58 -15.30
CA LEU A 197 -1.86 -8.24 -14.30
C LEU A 197 -1.13 -8.25 -12.94
N SER A 198 -1.80 -7.76 -11.89
CA SER A 198 -1.39 -7.94 -10.50
C SER A 198 -2.22 -9.06 -9.88
N LEU A 199 -1.57 -10.07 -9.31
CA LEU A 199 -2.23 -11.13 -8.56
C LEU A 199 -2.05 -10.91 -7.06
N GLN A 200 -2.98 -11.42 -6.26
CA GLN A 200 -2.86 -11.49 -4.80
C GLN A 200 -2.22 -12.81 -4.39
N SER A 201 -0.96 -13.00 -4.78
CA SER A 201 -0.25 -14.30 -4.66
C SER A 201 -0.16 -14.82 -3.23
N HIS A 202 -0.06 -13.93 -2.25
CA HIS A 202 -0.04 -14.26 -0.82
C HIS A 202 -1.24 -15.12 -0.38
N LYS A 203 -2.43 -14.84 -0.94
CA LYS A 203 -3.67 -15.60 -0.63
C LYS A 203 -3.63 -17.04 -1.16
N TRP A 204 -2.94 -17.29 -2.27
CA TRP A 204 -2.74 -18.63 -2.80
C TRP A 204 -1.67 -19.41 -2.03
N LEU A 205 -0.61 -18.69 -1.63
CA LEU A 205 0.55 -19.27 -0.96
C LEU A 205 0.33 -19.51 0.55
N GLY A 206 -0.74 -18.95 1.13
CA GLY A 206 -0.98 -19.01 2.58
C GLY A 206 0.06 -18.24 3.40
N VAL A 207 0.76 -17.29 2.77
CA VAL A 207 1.68 -16.36 3.44
C VAL A 207 0.93 -15.07 3.74
N ARG A 208 1.35 -14.38 4.79
CA ARG A 208 0.73 -13.11 5.20
C ARG A 208 1.17 -11.96 4.33
#